data_AF-A0A840FD80-F1
#
_entry.id   AF-A0A840FD80-F1
#
_cell.length_a   1.000
_cell.length_b   1.000
_cell.length_c   1.000
_cell.angle_alpha   90.00
_cell.angle_beta   90.00
_cell.angle_gamma   90.00
#
_symmetry.space_group_name_H-M   'P 1'
#
loop_
_entity.id
_entity.type
_entity.pdbx_description
1 polymer ?
#
loop_
_entity_poly.entity_id
_entity_poly.type
_entity_poly.pdbx_seq_one_letter_code
_entity_poly.pdbx_strand_id
1 'polypeptide(L)' 'MNDDLATALDHLRRFLATFNEGDLVDEESELTADDLRAIAAAAEQRA' A
#
# COMPACT_ATOMS: atom_id res chain seq x y z
N MET A 1 -0.27 17.99 -9.63
CA MET A 1 -0.06 16.54 -9.77
C MET A 1 -0.87 15.90 -8.65
N ASN A 2 -2.06 15.44 -9.01
CA ASN A 2 -3.00 14.55 -8.29
C ASN A 2 -2.96 14.55 -6.74
N ASP A 3 -3.53 15.58 -6.09
CA ASP A 3 -3.73 15.61 -4.63
C ASP A 3 -4.47 14.36 -4.11
N ASP A 4 -5.36 13.79 -4.93
CA ASP A 4 -6.08 12.55 -4.62
C ASP A 4 -5.15 11.34 -4.53
N LEU A 5 -4.13 11.25 -5.41
CA LEU A 5 -3.15 10.16 -5.35
C LEU A 5 -2.24 10.30 -4.13
N ALA A 6 -1.78 11.51 -3.83
CA ALA A 6 -0.98 11.77 -2.65
C ALA A 6 -1.74 11.42 -1.36
N THR A 7 -3.03 11.80 -1.29
CA THR A 7 -3.92 11.48 -0.18
C THR A 7 -4.16 9.97 -0.07
N ALA A 8 -4.44 9.29 -1.17
CA ALA A 8 -4.62 7.83 -1.19
C ALA A 8 -3.36 7.08 -0.75
N LEU A 9 -2.17 7.53 -1.17
CA LEU A 9 -0.90 6.95 -0.73
C LEU A 9 -0.63 7.17 0.75
N ASP A 10 -0.97 8.35 1.30
CA ASP A 10 -0.88 8.58 2.75
C ASP A 10 -1.81 7.64 3.53
N HIS A 11 -3.07 7.47 3.09
CA HIS A 11 -3.99 6.53 3.70
C HIS A 11 -3.47 5.09 3.65
N LEU A 12 -2.95 4.65 2.50
CA LEU A 12 -2.39 3.32 2.33
C LEU A 12 -1.17 3.08 3.24
N ARG A 13 -0.26 4.06 3.35
CA ARG A 13 0.92 3.96 4.24
C ARG A 13 0.49 3.83 5.71
N ARG A 14 -0.51 4.60 6.16
CA ARG A 14 -1.04 4.49 7.53
C ARG A 14 -1.72 3.15 7.79
N PHE A 15 -2.45 2.63 6.80
CA PHE A 15 -3.03 1.29 6.87
C PHE A 15 -1.94 0.23 6.99
N LEU A 16 -0.90 0.27 6.15
CA LEU A 16 0.20 -0.70 6.16
C LEU A 16 1.08 -0.64 7.41
N ALA A 17 1.04 0.46 8.17
CA ALA A 17 1.75 0.59 9.44
C ALA A 17 1.15 -0.30 10.56
N THR A 18 -0.05 -0.86 10.36
CA THR A 18 -0.67 -1.80 11.31
C THR A 18 -0.32 -3.26 11.03
N PHE A 19 0.44 -3.54 9.97
CA PHE A 19 0.83 -4.88 9.53
C PHE A 19 2.34 -5.05 9.61
N ASN A 20 2.79 -6.26 9.91
CA ASN A 20 4.18 -6.68 9.79
C ASN A 20 4.51 -7.01 8.32
N GLU A 21 5.77 -7.38 8.08
CA GLU A 21 6.21 -7.98 6.80
C GLU A 21 5.60 -9.38 6.68
N GLY A 22 5.12 -9.74 5.48
CA GLY A 22 4.49 -11.03 5.19
C GLY A 22 3.07 -11.21 5.71
N ASP A 23 2.52 -10.27 6.48
CA ASP A 23 1.13 -10.37 6.98
C ASP A 23 0.15 -10.37 5.80
N LEU A 24 -0.85 -11.27 5.85
CA LEU A 24 -1.96 -11.28 4.92
C LEU A 24 -2.90 -10.10 5.21
N VAL A 25 -3.21 -9.35 4.16
CA VAL A 25 -4.21 -8.28 4.16
C VAL A 25 -5.56 -8.83 3.71
N ASP A 26 -5.53 -9.80 2.78
CA ASP A 26 -6.70 -10.56 2.37
C ASP A 26 -6.32 -12.03 2.20
N GLU A 27 -7.04 -12.92 2.89
CA GLU A 27 -6.75 -14.35 2.89
C GLU A 27 -7.21 -15.04 1.60
N GLU A 28 -8.28 -14.56 0.96
CA GLU A 28 -8.83 -15.21 -0.25
C GLU A 28 -7.91 -15.01 -1.47
N SER A 29 -7.38 -13.80 -1.65
CA SER A 29 -6.44 -13.48 -2.73
C SER A 29 -4.98 -13.72 -2.36
N GLU A 30 -4.69 -14.12 -1.11
CA GLU A 30 -3.35 -14.21 -0.54
C GLU A 30 -2.56 -12.88 -0.63
N LEU A 31 -3.27 -11.75 -0.72
CA LEU A 31 -2.65 -10.44 -0.83
C LEU A 31 -1.93 -10.09 0.47
N THR A 32 -0.64 -9.84 0.38
CA THR A 32 0.19 -9.51 1.54
C THR A 32 0.36 -8.00 1.71
N ALA A 33 0.78 -7.60 2.91
CA ALA A 33 1.22 -6.23 3.18
C ALA A 33 2.40 -5.83 2.28
N ASP A 34 3.24 -6.77 1.86
CA ASP A 34 4.40 -6.49 1.00
C ASP A 34 4.00 -6.20 -0.45
N ASP A 35 2.98 -6.88 -0.96
CA ASP A 35 2.39 -6.58 -2.27
C ASP A 35 1.87 -5.14 -2.32
N LEU A 36 1.16 -4.73 -1.27
CA LEU A 36 0.66 -3.36 -1.15
C LEU A 36 1.77 -2.33 -0.98
N ARG A 37 2.85 -2.64 -0.24
CA ARG A 37 4.05 -1.79 -0.15
C ARG A 37 4.71 -1.62 -1.53
N ALA A 38 4.81 -2.69 -2.32
CA ALA A 38 5.36 -2.64 -3.66
C ALA A 38 4.51 -1.78 -4.60
N ILE A 39 3.18 -1.89 -4.54
CA ILE A 39 2.24 -1.06 -5.30
C ILE A 39 2.39 0.42 -4.93
N ALA A 40 2.45 0.74 -3.63
CA ALA A 40 2.64 2.11 -3.16
C ALA A 40 3.96 2.70 -3.68
N ALA A 41 5.07 1.96 -3.57
CA ALA A 41 6.37 2.39 -4.06
C ALA A 41 6.41 2.60 -5.58
N ALA A 42 5.70 1.76 -6.35
CA ALA A 42 5.60 1.91 -7.80
C ALA A 42 4.74 3.12 -8.21
N ALA A 43 3.67 3.40 -7.47
CA ALA A 43 2.81 4.56 -7.68
C ALA A 43 3.54 5.87 -7.40
N GLU A 44 4.38 5.91 -6.35
CA GLU A 44 5.19 7.08 -5.99
C GLU A 44 6.25 7.43 -7.02
N GLN A 45 6.85 6.45 -7.69
CA GLN A 45 7.82 6.69 -8.77
C GLN A 45 7.18 7.23 -10.05
N ARG A 46 5.86 7.08 -10.19
CA ARG A 46 5.07 7.48 -11.36
C ARG A 46 4.22 8.73 -11.13
N ALA A 47 4.11 9.17 -9.88
CA ALA A 47 3.61 10.48 -9.53
C ALA A 47 4.69 11.48 -9.94
#